data_AF-A0A7G6XGP1-F1
#
_entry.id   AF-A0A7G6XGP1-F1
#
_cell.length_a   1.000
_cell.length_b   1.000
_cell.length_c   1.000
_cell.angle_alpha   90.00
_cell.angle_beta   90.00
_cell.angle_gamma   90.00
#
_symmetry.space_group_name_H-M   'P 1'
#
loop_
_entity.id
_entity.type
_entity.pdbx_description
1 polymer ?
#
loop_
_entity_poly.entity_id
_entity_poly.type
_entity_poly.pdbx_seq_one_letter_code
_entity_poly.pdbx_strand_id
1 'polypeptide(L)'
;MARVLPTKKTERAGVNEFRALLEAAGHIVQEIDGGNDYGEDCYLSFTRSGERTGDIVAVQVKSGTAYRRAVGYGISCREHLHDWTRSRIPVIGVVYDPDLKKLFWANLTQYLLHELEQGRTPKSVPVGETAVLDADTVASVVLRIRRFIEENDRVRPIELGLGQSLVRKANRLRGRHSNDVDRTPVGGLPYEMAVPAVDFHERHPRVGPAVKRGLLTTVILCCLAMLGPGLYGAVESNGHYSWPFSGWMWLVSYYGTVLCLLAASSLDPQRKRARLLRWWAFALVWSGWYVGMAHQTSAWTAQPVFEWIFVVQTPVLAKFLLCFLGGRYVYEEMSRRRRLKAAYPDGLPEGA
;
A
#
# COMPACT_ATOMS: atom_id res chain seq x y z
N MET A 1 6.22 -22.85 9.61
CA MET A 1 7.30 -22.11 8.91
C MET A 1 7.30 -20.65 9.36
N ALA A 2 8.47 -20.02 9.48
CA ALA A 2 8.55 -18.60 9.79
C ALA A 2 7.88 -17.78 8.68
N ARG A 3 6.84 -17.02 9.02
CA ARG A 3 6.09 -16.22 8.06
C ARG A 3 6.84 -14.91 7.82
N VAL A 4 7.51 -14.82 6.68
CA VAL A 4 8.09 -13.55 6.23
C VAL A 4 6.95 -12.59 5.93
N LEU A 5 6.91 -11.45 6.64
CA LEU A 5 5.93 -10.41 6.37
C LEU A 5 6.18 -9.85 4.96
N PRO A 6 5.14 -9.73 4.10
CA PRO A 6 5.30 -9.19 2.75
C PRO A 6 5.88 -7.77 2.72
N THR A 7 5.64 -6.98 3.77
CA THR A 7 6.22 -5.65 3.98
C THR A 7 7.74 -5.72 4.11
N LYS A 8 8.25 -6.66 4.92
CA LYS A 8 9.69 -6.87 5.13
C LYS A 8 10.42 -7.23 3.84
N LYS A 9 9.78 -7.98 2.93
CA LYS A 9 10.35 -8.26 1.59
C LYS A 9 10.49 -6.98 0.75
N THR A 10 9.50 -6.10 0.80
CA THR A 10 9.48 -4.85 0.03
C THR A 10 10.49 -3.85 0.59
N GLU A 11 10.54 -3.70 1.93
CA GLU A 11 11.55 -2.91 2.65
C GLU A 11 12.97 -3.37 2.28
N ARG A 12 13.22 -4.68 2.36
CA ARG A 12 14.54 -5.25 2.03
C ARG A 12 14.94 -5.02 0.57
N ALA A 13 13.98 -5.09 -0.36
CA ALA A 13 14.25 -4.82 -1.76
C ALA A 13 14.78 -3.39 -1.96
N GLY A 14 14.19 -2.38 -1.31
CA GLY A 14 14.67 -1.01 -1.42
C GLY A 14 16.10 -0.81 -0.89
N VAL A 15 16.43 -1.41 0.26
CA VAL A 15 17.79 -1.36 0.83
C VAL A 15 18.79 -2.07 -0.08
N ASN A 16 18.40 -3.21 -0.67
CA ASN A 16 19.25 -3.96 -1.59
C ASN A 16 19.55 -3.19 -2.88
N GLU A 17 18.54 -2.58 -3.49
CA GLU A 17 18.72 -1.77 -4.71
C GLU A 17 19.61 -0.55 -4.44
N PHE A 18 19.38 0.13 -3.31
CA PHE A 18 20.24 1.25 -2.90
C PHE A 18 21.70 0.78 -2.71
N ARG A 19 21.90 -0.32 -1.98
CA ARG A 19 23.24 -0.88 -1.73
C ARG A 19 23.93 -1.21 -3.05
N ALA A 20 23.27 -1.97 -3.92
CA ALA A 20 23.83 -2.41 -5.19
C ALA A 20 24.23 -1.21 -6.06
N LEU A 21 23.40 -0.17 -6.14
CA LEU A 21 23.70 1.03 -6.92
C LEU A 21 24.93 1.78 -6.38
N LEU A 22 24.99 2.01 -5.07
CA LEU A 22 26.07 2.80 -4.46
C LEU A 22 27.39 2.04 -4.45
N GLU A 23 27.36 0.72 -4.22
CA GLU A 23 28.54 -0.14 -4.31
C GLU A 23 29.06 -0.25 -5.75
N ALA A 24 28.17 -0.35 -6.75
CA ALA A 24 28.54 -0.30 -8.16
C ALA A 24 29.17 1.04 -8.57
N ALA A 25 28.75 2.15 -7.93
CA ALA A 25 29.39 3.46 -8.07
C ALA A 25 30.71 3.60 -7.29
N GLY A 26 31.16 2.54 -6.61
CA GLY A 26 32.43 2.48 -5.88
C GLY A 26 32.38 2.99 -4.44
N HIS A 27 31.20 3.28 -3.89
CA HIS A 27 31.02 3.74 -2.52
C HIS A 27 30.78 2.60 -1.54
N ILE A 28 30.95 2.88 -0.24
CA ILE A 28 30.84 1.86 0.80
C ILE A 28 29.52 2.04 1.55
N VAL A 29 28.67 1.01 1.55
CA VAL A 29 27.39 1.00 2.27
C VAL A 29 27.47 0.02 3.43
N GLN A 30 27.20 0.50 4.64
CA GLN A 30 27.15 -0.33 5.85
C GLN A 30 25.71 -0.36 6.38
N GLU A 31 25.08 -1.53 6.33
CA GLU A 31 23.73 -1.72 6.85
C GLU A 31 23.71 -1.72 8.39
N ILE A 32 22.68 -1.12 8.98
CA ILE A 32 22.43 -1.14 10.43
C ILE A 32 21.54 -2.33 10.74
N ASP A 33 21.92 -3.12 11.75
CA ASP A 33 21.12 -4.28 12.16
C ASP A 33 19.73 -3.84 12.66
N GLY A 34 18.69 -4.51 12.18
CA GLY A 34 17.29 -4.16 12.43
C GLY A 34 16.86 -4.29 13.90
N GLY A 35 17.68 -4.93 14.75
CA GLY A 35 17.51 -4.91 16.21
C GLY A 35 17.91 -3.57 16.86
N ASN A 36 18.59 -2.69 16.13
CA ASN A 36 19.15 -1.42 16.59
C ASN A 36 18.74 -0.23 15.71
N ASP A 37 17.67 -0.38 14.92
CA ASP A 37 17.15 0.67 14.02
C ASP A 37 16.35 1.73 14.82
N TYR A 38 16.85 2.95 14.82
CA TYR A 38 16.21 4.14 15.40
C TYR A 38 15.78 5.16 14.33
N GLY A 39 15.63 4.74 13.08
CA GLY A 39 15.26 5.59 11.94
C GLY A 39 16.37 5.75 10.88
N GLU A 40 17.39 4.89 10.90
CA GLU A 40 18.52 4.90 9.96
C GLU A 40 18.75 3.45 9.51
N ASP A 41 18.72 3.19 8.20
CA ASP A 41 18.84 1.82 7.67
C ASP A 41 20.29 1.47 7.30
N CYS A 42 21.08 2.45 6.89
CA CYS A 42 22.49 2.27 6.54
C CYS A 42 23.30 3.55 6.67
N TYR A 43 24.62 3.40 6.80
CA TYR A 43 25.62 4.46 6.63
C TYR A 43 26.25 4.35 5.25
N LEU A 44 26.34 5.47 4.55
CA LEU A 44 27.05 5.59 3.27
C LEU A 44 28.33 6.38 3.49
N SER A 45 29.47 5.77 3.14
CA SER A 45 30.78 6.42 3.15
C SER A 45 31.23 6.67 1.72
N PHE A 46 31.55 7.93 1.42
CA PHE A 46 31.97 8.30 0.08
C PHE A 46 33.44 7.98 -0.16
N THR A 47 33.72 7.59 -1.39
CA THR A 47 35.04 7.24 -1.89
C THR A 47 35.38 8.11 -3.10
N ARG A 48 36.66 8.36 -3.30
CA ARG A 48 37.20 9.06 -4.47
C ARG A 48 38.52 8.41 -4.84
N SER A 49 38.69 8.04 -6.10
CA SER A 49 39.92 7.40 -6.60
C SER A 49 40.34 6.16 -5.80
N GLY A 50 39.37 5.38 -5.29
CA GLY A 50 39.64 4.18 -4.49
C GLY A 50 39.92 4.43 -3.00
N GLU A 51 39.98 5.69 -2.56
CA GLU A 51 40.20 6.06 -1.16
C GLU A 51 38.92 6.62 -0.52
N ARG A 52 38.75 6.39 0.79
CA ARG A 52 37.62 6.95 1.55
C ARG A 52 37.84 8.44 1.79
N THR A 53 36.86 9.27 1.44
CA THR A 53 36.94 10.73 1.55
C THR A 53 36.84 11.26 2.99
N GLY A 54 36.36 10.45 3.93
CA GLY A 54 36.00 10.88 5.29
C GLY A 54 34.54 11.31 5.44
N ASP A 55 33.89 11.69 4.34
CA ASP A 55 32.48 12.08 4.32
C ASP A 55 31.55 10.87 4.51
N ILE A 56 30.63 10.98 5.47
CA ILE A 56 29.65 9.94 5.81
C ILE A 56 28.25 10.56 5.90
N VAL A 57 27.24 9.83 5.42
CA VAL A 57 25.82 10.14 5.66
C VAL A 57 25.06 8.95 6.21
N ALA A 58 24.07 9.23 7.04
CA ALA A 58 23.06 8.26 7.42
C ALA A 58 21.99 8.23 6.32
N VAL A 59 21.42 7.06 6.05
CA VAL A 59 20.44 6.86 4.98
C VAL A 59 19.21 6.19 5.57
N GLN A 60 18.06 6.83 5.38
CA GLN A 60 16.76 6.22 5.63
C GLN A 60 16.14 5.80 4.28
N VAL A 61 16.01 4.50 4.07
CA VAL A 61 15.37 3.88 2.91
C VAL A 61 13.93 3.50 3.25
N LYS A 62 12.99 4.08 2.52
CA LYS A 62 11.56 3.75 2.60
C LYS A 62 11.15 3.07 1.30
N SER A 63 10.42 1.96 1.37
CA SER A 63 10.08 1.17 0.20
C SER A 63 8.60 0.85 0.12
N GLY A 64 8.01 1.05 -1.06
CA GLY A 64 6.64 0.63 -1.36
C GLY A 64 5.69 1.78 -1.66
N THR A 65 4.49 1.41 -2.10
CA THR A 65 3.50 2.36 -2.62
C THR A 65 2.91 3.29 -1.56
N ALA A 66 3.10 3.01 -0.27
CA ALA A 66 2.63 3.85 0.84
C ALA A 66 3.33 5.22 0.92
N TYR A 67 4.52 5.34 0.32
CA TYR A 67 5.30 6.58 0.31
C TYR A 67 4.95 7.49 -0.88
N ARG A 68 4.10 7.05 -1.81
CA ARG A 68 3.63 7.87 -2.94
C ARG A 68 2.72 9.01 -2.48
N ARG A 69 2.80 10.13 -3.18
CA ARG A 69 1.92 11.30 -3.01
C ARG A 69 1.26 11.65 -4.34
N ALA A 70 0.41 12.69 -4.35
CA ALA A 70 -0.24 13.16 -5.58
C ALA A 70 0.79 13.56 -6.65
N VAL A 71 1.91 14.13 -6.20
CA VAL A 71 3.11 14.44 -6.97
C VAL A 71 4.31 13.93 -6.17
N GLY A 72 5.17 13.11 -6.79
CA GLY A 72 6.34 12.53 -6.11
C GLY A 72 6.02 11.60 -4.93
N TYR A 73 6.87 11.69 -3.91
CA TYR A 73 6.88 10.83 -2.73
C TYR A 73 7.02 11.67 -1.45
N GLY A 74 6.83 11.03 -0.29
CA GLY A 74 6.97 11.70 1.00
C GLY A 74 7.44 10.78 2.11
N ILE A 75 8.47 11.22 2.83
CA ILE A 75 9.04 10.53 3.99
C ILE A 75 8.54 11.23 5.27
N SER A 76 7.94 10.49 6.21
CA SER A 76 7.49 11.05 7.48
C SER A 76 8.68 11.44 8.36
N CYS A 77 8.64 12.62 8.97
CA CYS A 77 9.71 13.12 9.84
C CYS A 77 9.27 13.44 11.27
N ARG A 78 8.00 13.19 11.64
CA ARG A 78 7.46 13.61 12.96
C ARG A 78 8.27 13.10 14.15
N GLU A 79 8.66 11.84 14.12
CA GLU A 79 9.35 11.17 15.24
C GLU A 79 10.87 11.37 15.19
N HIS A 80 11.41 11.82 14.05
CA HIS A 80 12.86 11.93 13.80
C HIS A 80 13.32 13.36 13.51
N LEU A 81 12.42 14.35 13.51
CA LEU A 81 12.72 15.75 13.19
C LEU A 81 13.94 16.24 13.98
N HIS A 82 13.96 15.95 15.28
CA HIS A 82 15.01 16.37 16.18
C HIS A 82 16.31 15.60 15.96
N ASP A 83 16.22 14.29 15.79
CA ASP A 83 17.37 13.42 15.60
C ASP A 83 18.10 13.76 14.29
N TRP A 84 17.36 13.93 13.18
CA TRP A 84 17.94 14.22 11.87
C TRP A 84 18.50 15.63 11.72
N THR A 85 17.98 16.61 12.46
CA THR A 85 18.45 18.01 12.40
C THR A 85 19.64 18.27 13.32
N ARG A 86 19.68 17.59 14.47
CA ARG A 86 20.77 17.73 15.45
C ARG A 86 21.91 16.73 15.28
N SER A 87 21.70 15.67 14.49
CA SER A 87 22.78 14.73 14.17
C SER A 87 23.94 15.46 13.49
N ARG A 88 25.17 15.08 13.86
CA ARG A 88 26.40 15.53 13.18
C ARG A 88 26.55 14.86 11.82
N ILE A 89 26.01 13.65 11.68
CA ILE A 89 25.99 12.93 10.42
C ILE A 89 24.66 13.30 9.73
N PRO A 90 24.69 13.96 8.56
CA PRO A 90 23.46 14.33 7.90
C PRO A 90 22.75 13.09 7.36
N VAL A 91 21.42 13.20 7.29
CA VAL A 91 20.53 12.11 6.93
C VAL A 91 19.95 12.38 5.54
N ILE A 92 20.12 11.43 4.64
CA ILE A 92 19.44 11.41 3.34
C ILE A 92 18.29 10.40 3.36
N GLY A 93 17.27 10.72 2.58
CA GLY A 93 16.07 9.90 2.46
C GLY A 93 16.00 9.32 1.07
N VAL A 94 15.80 8.01 0.98
CA VAL A 94 15.66 7.29 -0.27
C VAL A 94 14.30 6.61 -0.28
N VAL A 95 13.56 6.74 -1.38
CA VAL A 95 12.30 6.04 -1.61
C VAL A 95 12.48 5.06 -2.76
N TYR A 96 12.29 3.77 -2.50
CA TYR A 96 12.19 2.77 -3.57
C TYR A 96 10.73 2.59 -4.00
N ASP A 97 10.46 2.83 -5.27
CA ASP A 97 9.16 2.55 -5.88
C ASP A 97 9.20 1.18 -6.57
N PRO A 98 8.54 0.14 -6.02
CA PRO A 98 8.62 -1.22 -6.55
C PRO A 98 7.92 -1.40 -7.90
N ASP A 99 6.97 -0.53 -8.27
CA ASP A 99 6.31 -0.65 -9.58
C ASP A 99 7.17 0.00 -10.68
N LEU A 100 7.96 1.02 -10.32
CA LEU A 100 8.90 1.66 -11.24
C LEU A 100 10.27 1.00 -11.23
N LYS A 101 10.58 0.20 -10.20
CA LYS A 101 11.91 -0.34 -9.87
C LYS A 101 12.98 0.75 -9.87
N LYS A 102 12.67 1.91 -9.28
CA LYS A 102 13.57 3.07 -9.21
C LYS A 102 13.68 3.63 -7.81
N LEU A 103 14.84 4.21 -7.53
CA LEU A 103 15.13 4.95 -6.31
C LEU A 103 14.92 6.44 -6.57
N PHE A 104 14.35 7.11 -5.58
CA PHE A 104 14.21 8.56 -5.53
C PHE A 104 14.82 9.07 -4.25
N TRP A 105 15.41 10.26 -4.24
CA TRP A 105 16.16 10.74 -3.08
C TRP A 105 15.88 12.19 -2.73
N ALA A 106 16.09 12.53 -1.46
CA ALA A 106 16.15 13.89 -0.97
C ALA A 106 17.14 14.01 0.21
N ASN A 107 17.72 15.19 0.39
CA ASN A 107 18.50 15.50 1.58
C ASN A 107 17.55 15.90 2.72
N LEU A 108 17.31 14.99 3.68
CA LEU A 108 16.33 15.21 4.75
C LEU A 108 16.83 16.30 5.70
N THR A 109 18.08 16.20 6.14
CA THR A 109 18.66 17.21 7.05
C THR A 109 18.61 18.60 6.45
N GLN A 110 19.01 18.77 5.18
CA GLN A 110 18.96 20.07 4.51
C GLN A 110 17.54 20.64 4.43
N TYR A 111 16.56 19.83 4.00
CA TYR A 111 15.17 20.28 3.93
C TYR A 111 14.64 20.69 5.30
N LEU A 112 14.91 19.89 6.33
CA LEU A 112 14.41 20.15 7.67
C LEU A 112 15.05 21.38 8.31
N LEU A 113 16.35 21.60 8.12
CA LEU A 113 17.02 22.82 8.60
C LEU A 113 16.40 24.06 7.95
N HIS A 114 16.23 24.04 6.63
CA HIS A 114 15.58 25.13 5.90
C HIS A 114 14.15 25.40 6.40
N GLU A 115 13.34 24.37 6.64
CA GLU A 115 11.98 24.54 7.18
C GLU A 115 11.98 25.14 8.60
N LEU A 116 12.91 24.70 9.45
CA LEU A 116 13.04 25.19 10.82
C LEU A 116 13.52 26.65 10.88
N GLU A 117 14.42 27.06 9.97
CA GLU A 117 14.84 28.46 9.81
C GLU A 117 13.65 29.37 9.47
N GLN A 118 12.67 28.85 8.74
CA GLN A 118 11.41 29.54 8.42
C GLN A 118 10.36 29.42 9.55
N GLY A 119 10.72 28.87 10.71
CA GLY A 119 9.81 28.66 11.84
C GLY A 119 8.76 27.56 11.62
N ARG A 120 8.93 26.72 10.60
CA ARG A 120 7.97 25.64 10.25
C ARG A 120 8.41 24.30 10.83
N THR A 121 7.43 23.50 11.25
CA THR A 121 7.65 22.13 11.72
C THR A 121 6.99 21.12 10.77
N PRO A 122 7.71 20.68 9.72
CA PRO A 122 7.12 19.81 8.71
C PRO A 122 6.80 18.43 9.31
N LYS A 123 5.71 17.83 8.83
CA LYS A 123 5.28 16.46 9.20
C LYS A 123 5.88 15.41 8.28
N SER A 124 6.29 15.80 7.08
CA SER A 124 6.92 14.95 6.09
C SER A 124 7.84 15.75 5.18
N VAL A 125 8.91 15.12 4.70
CA VAL A 125 9.80 15.66 3.68
C VAL A 125 9.31 15.20 2.30
N PRO A 126 9.00 16.11 1.37
CA PRO A 126 8.65 15.77 0.00
C PRO A 126 9.88 15.31 -0.78
N VAL A 127 9.70 14.30 -1.63
CA VAL A 127 10.73 13.79 -2.54
C VAL A 127 10.17 13.91 -3.95
N GLY A 128 10.87 14.61 -4.84
CA GLY A 128 10.38 14.88 -6.20
C GLY A 128 10.32 13.62 -7.07
N GLU A 129 9.36 13.56 -8.00
CA GLU A 129 9.27 12.47 -8.99
C GLU A 129 10.39 12.51 -10.05
N THR A 130 11.11 13.61 -10.14
CA THR A 130 12.30 13.78 -10.99
C THR A 130 13.61 13.60 -10.22
N ALA A 131 13.56 13.44 -8.90
CA ALA A 131 14.74 13.26 -8.06
C ALA A 131 15.23 11.80 -8.07
N VAL A 132 15.41 11.26 -9.27
CA VAL A 132 15.82 9.87 -9.51
C VAL A 132 17.26 9.67 -9.04
N LEU A 133 17.50 8.56 -8.35
CA LEU A 133 18.81 8.07 -7.97
C LEU A 133 19.10 6.79 -8.77
N ASP A 134 19.93 6.89 -9.79
CA ASP A 134 20.35 5.78 -10.65
C ASP A 134 21.83 5.96 -11.07
N ALA A 135 22.32 5.08 -11.96
CA ALA A 135 23.72 5.06 -12.37
C ALA A 135 24.15 6.38 -13.04
N ASP A 136 23.24 7.07 -13.72
CA ASP A 136 23.53 8.32 -14.42
C ASP A 136 23.50 9.51 -13.46
N THR A 137 22.61 9.49 -12.46
CA THR A 137 22.48 10.60 -11.52
C THR A 137 23.37 10.50 -10.29
N VAL A 138 23.85 9.31 -9.91
CA VAL A 138 24.56 9.05 -8.64
C VAL A 138 25.72 10.01 -8.41
N ALA A 139 26.54 10.30 -9.41
CA ALA A 139 27.66 11.22 -9.29
C ALA A 139 27.21 12.64 -8.90
N SER A 140 26.14 13.14 -9.53
CA SER A 140 25.57 14.46 -9.21
C SER A 140 24.93 14.51 -7.82
N VAL A 141 24.34 13.39 -7.37
CA VAL A 141 23.76 13.24 -6.04
C VAL A 141 24.83 13.28 -4.98
N VAL A 142 25.89 12.48 -5.15
CA VAL A 142 27.05 12.44 -4.27
C VAL A 142 27.68 13.83 -4.15
N LEU A 143 27.90 14.53 -5.26
CA LEU A 143 28.44 15.90 -5.25
C LEU A 143 27.55 16.88 -4.47
N ARG A 144 26.23 16.80 -4.61
CA ARG A 144 25.29 17.65 -3.84
C ARG A 144 25.34 17.36 -2.35
N ILE A 145 25.40 16.10 -1.96
CA ILE A 145 25.48 15.70 -0.55
C ILE A 145 26.81 16.15 0.06
N ARG A 146 27.93 15.91 -0.64
CA ARG A 146 29.26 16.30 -0.16
C ARG A 146 29.41 17.82 -0.04
N ARG A 147 28.90 18.59 -1.01
CA ARG A 147 28.85 20.06 -0.91
C ARG A 147 28.07 20.51 0.34
N PHE A 148 26.92 19.89 0.60
CA PHE A 148 26.14 20.20 1.79
C PHE A 148 26.92 19.89 3.09
N ILE A 149 27.67 18.77 3.14
CA ILE A 149 28.56 18.46 4.27
C ILE A 149 29.61 19.54 4.42
N GLU A 150 30.36 19.86 3.37
CA GLU A 150 31.44 20.86 3.37
C GLU A 150 30.96 22.25 3.84
N GLU A 151 29.76 22.68 3.43
CA GLU A 151 29.16 23.94 3.83
C GLU A 151 28.71 23.94 5.31
N ASN A 152 28.25 22.80 5.83
CA ASN A 152 27.63 22.70 7.16
C ASN A 152 28.56 22.14 8.25
N ASP A 153 29.76 21.67 7.90
CA ASP A 153 30.74 21.12 8.85
C ASP A 153 31.36 22.21 9.76
N ARG A 154 31.23 23.50 9.37
CA ARG A 154 31.83 24.63 10.10
C ARG A 154 30.91 25.34 11.12
N VAL A 155 29.61 25.01 11.19
CA VAL A 155 28.61 25.93 11.78
C VAL A 155 27.62 25.29 12.79
N ARG A 156 27.86 24.11 13.38
CA ARG A 156 26.87 23.56 14.36
C ARG A 156 27.25 23.88 15.82
N PRO A 157 26.48 24.73 16.54
CA PRO A 157 26.69 24.98 17.96
C PRO A 157 26.44 23.70 18.76
N ILE A 158 27.27 23.46 19.77
CA ILE A 158 27.07 22.39 20.74
C ILE A 158 25.97 22.84 21.71
N GLU A 159 24.73 22.43 21.49
CA GLU A 159 23.72 22.48 22.56
C GLU A 159 23.92 21.27 23.49
N LEU A 160 24.55 21.51 24.64
CA LEU A 160 24.63 20.55 25.75
C LEU A 160 23.23 20.40 26.40
N GLY A 161 22.37 19.58 25.78
CA GLY A 161 21.01 19.32 26.24
C GLY A 161 20.96 18.33 27.41
N LEU A 162 21.04 18.83 28.65
CA LEU A 162 20.92 18.05 29.91
C LEU A 162 19.52 17.41 30.14
N GLY A 163 18.54 17.63 29.27
CA GLY A 163 17.14 17.18 29.46
C GLY A 163 16.73 15.87 28.75
N GLN A 164 17.57 15.26 27.92
CA GLN A 164 17.13 14.22 26.98
C GLN A 164 17.29 12.76 27.45
N SER A 165 17.91 12.56 28.62
CA SER A 165 18.11 11.23 29.22
C SER A 165 16.80 10.57 29.68
N LEU A 166 15.79 11.37 30.04
CA LEU A 166 14.54 10.86 30.62
C LEU A 166 13.59 10.29 29.56
N VAL A 167 13.53 10.87 28.36
CA VAL A 167 12.70 10.37 27.24
C VAL A 167 13.23 9.03 26.71
N ARG A 168 14.56 8.86 26.67
CA ARG A 168 15.22 7.61 26.27
C ARG A 168 14.99 6.46 27.26
N LYS A 169 14.75 6.77 28.54
CA LYS A 169 14.47 5.76 29.58
C LYS A 169 12.99 5.35 29.62
N ALA A 170 12.07 6.26 29.27
CA ALA A 170 10.63 5.97 29.19
C ALA A 170 10.29 4.99 28.05
N ASN A 171 10.95 5.10 26.89
CA ASN A 171 10.75 4.16 25.78
C ASN A 171 11.37 2.77 26.02
N ARG A 172 12.41 2.66 26.86
CA ARG A 172 13.00 1.36 27.27
C ARG A 172 12.08 0.54 28.18
N LEU A 173 11.19 1.18 28.92
CA LEU A 173 10.30 0.50 29.86
C LEU A 173 9.02 -0.06 29.21
N ARG A 174 8.68 0.42 28.00
CA ARG A 174 7.46 -0.01 27.29
C ARG A 174 7.65 -1.29 26.45
N GLY A 175 8.89 -1.75 26.25
CA GLY A 175 9.22 -2.94 25.45
C GLY A 175 9.54 -4.21 26.24
N ARG A 176 9.35 -4.24 27.57
CA ARG A 176 9.86 -5.33 28.43
C ARG A 176 8.79 -6.31 28.93
N HIS A 177 7.74 -6.55 28.14
CA HIS A 177 6.74 -7.59 28.43
C HIS A 177 6.34 -8.34 27.17
N SER A 178 7.23 -9.21 26.70
CA SER A 178 6.92 -10.31 25.79
C SER A 178 8.22 -11.09 25.58
N ASN A 179 8.55 -11.98 26.51
CA ASN A 179 9.40 -13.13 26.23
C ASN A 179 9.14 -14.13 27.36
N ASP A 180 8.00 -14.80 27.27
CA ASP A 180 7.84 -16.12 27.85
C ASP A 180 7.72 -17.08 26.67
N VAL A 181 8.74 -17.94 26.52
CA VAL A 181 8.92 -18.80 25.36
C VAL A 181 8.15 -20.08 25.64
N ASP A 182 6.90 -20.11 25.19
CA ASP A 182 6.11 -21.33 25.10
C ASP A 182 6.68 -22.19 23.96
N ARG A 183 7.18 -23.38 24.31
CA ARG A 183 7.85 -24.30 23.38
C ARG A 183 6.80 -24.97 22.48
N THR A 184 6.40 -24.28 21.42
CA THR A 184 5.71 -24.90 20.28
C THR A 184 6.74 -25.31 19.22
N PRO A 185 6.62 -26.50 18.61
CA PRO A 185 7.55 -26.94 17.57
C PRO A 185 7.47 -26.05 16.32
N VAL A 186 8.62 -25.88 15.67
CA VAL A 186 8.82 -25.01 14.50
C VAL A 186 7.84 -25.39 13.38
N GLY A 187 6.76 -24.63 13.24
CA GLY A 187 5.66 -25.04 12.36
C GLY A 187 4.28 -24.58 12.82
N GLY A 188 4.07 -24.51 14.13
CA GLY A 188 2.73 -24.54 14.71
C GLY A 188 2.16 -25.97 14.72
N LEU A 189 1.07 -26.21 15.45
CA LEU A 189 0.36 -27.49 15.41
C LEU A 189 -0.33 -27.64 14.05
N PRO A 190 -0.19 -28.80 13.37
CA PRO A 190 -0.88 -29.03 12.11
C PRO A 190 -2.39 -29.03 12.34
N TYR A 191 -3.12 -28.35 11.45
CA TYR A 191 -4.56 -28.51 11.39
C TYR A 191 -4.84 -29.85 10.68
N GLU A 192 -4.89 -30.94 11.44
CA GLU A 192 -5.11 -32.32 10.96
C GLU A 192 -6.26 -32.40 9.93
N MET A 193 -7.35 -31.65 10.16
CA MET A 193 -8.52 -31.59 9.27
C MET A 193 -8.21 -30.99 7.89
N ALA A 194 -7.17 -30.17 7.78
CA ALA A 194 -6.78 -29.46 6.56
C ALA A 194 -5.63 -30.16 5.82
N VAL A 195 -4.89 -31.08 6.45
CA VAL A 195 -3.75 -31.79 5.84
C VAL A 195 -4.14 -32.50 4.53
N PRO A 196 -5.24 -33.28 4.45
CA PRO A 196 -5.62 -33.94 3.20
C PRO A 196 -5.95 -32.96 2.08
N ALA A 197 -6.52 -31.80 2.42
CA ALA A 197 -6.89 -30.76 1.46
C ALA A 197 -5.67 -29.98 0.95
N VAL A 198 -4.65 -29.79 1.79
CA VAL A 198 -3.38 -29.16 1.43
C VAL A 198 -2.55 -30.11 0.56
N ASP A 199 -2.43 -31.38 0.94
CA ASP A 199 -1.74 -32.41 0.16
C ASP A 199 -2.33 -32.60 -1.23
N PHE A 200 -3.67 -32.58 -1.34
CA PHE A 200 -4.35 -32.63 -2.64
C PHE A 200 -4.08 -31.37 -3.48
N HIS A 201 -4.01 -30.20 -2.85
CA HIS A 201 -3.72 -28.94 -3.55
C HIS A 201 -2.27 -28.89 -4.05
N GLU A 202 -1.31 -29.40 -3.28
CA GLU A 202 0.10 -29.50 -3.67
C GLU A 202 0.32 -30.47 -4.84
N ARG A 203 -0.41 -31.60 -4.87
CA ARG A 203 -0.38 -32.56 -5.99
C ARG A 203 -1.07 -32.03 -7.26
N HIS A 204 -2.08 -31.17 -7.12
CA HIS A 204 -2.87 -30.64 -8.23
C HIS A 204 -3.03 -29.11 -8.16
N PRO A 205 -1.95 -28.34 -8.38
CA PRO A 205 -1.92 -26.89 -8.13
C PRO A 205 -2.88 -26.08 -9.01
N ARG A 206 -3.25 -26.61 -10.18
CA ARG A 206 -4.19 -25.96 -11.11
C ARG A 206 -5.66 -26.28 -10.83
N VAL A 207 -5.96 -27.41 -10.18
CA VAL A 207 -7.34 -27.90 -9.97
C VAL A 207 -8.02 -27.10 -8.85
N GLY A 208 -7.36 -26.92 -7.72
CA GLY A 208 -7.95 -26.23 -6.55
C GLY A 208 -8.47 -24.80 -6.85
N PRO A 209 -7.66 -23.90 -7.44
CA PRO A 209 -8.08 -22.52 -7.67
C PRO A 209 -9.09 -22.36 -8.81
N ALA A 210 -9.08 -23.25 -9.79
CA ALA A 210 -10.02 -23.22 -10.92
C ALA A 210 -11.39 -23.78 -10.52
N VAL A 211 -11.41 -24.93 -9.83
CA VAL A 211 -12.64 -25.55 -9.31
C VAL A 211 -13.30 -24.67 -8.25
N LYS A 212 -12.53 -24.09 -7.31
CA LYS A 212 -13.10 -23.16 -6.31
C LYS A 212 -13.69 -21.90 -6.96
N ARG A 213 -13.02 -21.35 -7.98
CA ARG A 213 -13.54 -20.20 -8.73
C ARG A 213 -14.81 -20.57 -9.51
N GLY A 214 -14.80 -21.70 -10.21
CA GLY A 214 -15.94 -22.21 -10.97
C GLY A 214 -17.14 -22.50 -10.08
N LEU A 215 -16.96 -23.27 -9.00
CA LEU A 215 -18.03 -23.58 -8.04
C LEU A 215 -18.62 -22.30 -7.43
N LEU A 216 -17.77 -21.36 -7.01
CA LEU A 216 -18.23 -20.09 -6.43
C LEU A 216 -19.00 -19.24 -7.46
N THR A 217 -18.54 -19.17 -8.71
CA THR A 217 -19.25 -18.44 -9.77
C THR A 217 -20.57 -19.11 -10.13
N THR A 218 -20.61 -20.45 -10.22
CA THR A 218 -21.84 -21.20 -10.45
C THR A 218 -22.83 -21.00 -9.31
N VAL A 219 -22.40 -21.09 -8.05
CA VAL A 219 -23.26 -20.83 -6.87
C VAL A 219 -23.80 -19.41 -6.90
N ILE A 220 -22.97 -18.40 -7.19
CA ILE A 220 -23.41 -17.01 -7.31
C ILE A 220 -24.43 -16.86 -8.44
N LEU A 221 -24.17 -17.43 -9.63
CA LEU A 221 -25.10 -17.36 -10.76
C LEU A 221 -26.43 -18.07 -10.47
N CYS A 222 -26.40 -19.24 -9.82
CA CYS A 222 -27.61 -19.95 -9.40
C CYS A 222 -28.39 -19.14 -8.37
N CYS A 223 -27.73 -18.56 -7.36
CA CYS A 223 -28.39 -17.65 -6.42
C CYS A 223 -29.02 -16.46 -7.14
N LEU A 224 -28.29 -15.80 -8.04
CA LEU A 224 -28.82 -14.66 -8.80
C LEU A 224 -30.03 -15.06 -9.66
N ALA A 225 -30.01 -16.23 -10.30
CA ALA A 225 -31.11 -16.74 -11.10
C ALA A 225 -32.35 -17.08 -10.26
N MET A 226 -32.16 -17.68 -9.08
CA MET A 226 -33.26 -17.98 -8.15
C MET A 226 -33.94 -16.71 -7.62
N LEU A 227 -33.19 -15.61 -7.48
CA LEU A 227 -33.71 -14.35 -6.93
C LEU A 227 -34.50 -13.49 -7.93
N GLY A 228 -34.32 -13.70 -9.24
CA GLY A 228 -34.87 -12.85 -10.28
C GLY A 228 -36.38 -12.63 -10.20
N PRO A 229 -37.21 -13.70 -10.10
CA PRO A 229 -38.67 -13.56 -10.07
C PRO A 229 -39.19 -12.78 -8.85
N GLY A 230 -38.55 -12.94 -7.69
CA GLY A 230 -39.00 -12.29 -6.44
C GLY A 230 -38.62 -10.82 -6.39
N LEU A 231 -37.41 -10.51 -6.88
CA LEU A 231 -36.96 -9.14 -7.04
C LEU A 231 -37.77 -8.38 -8.08
N TYR A 232 -38.18 -9.05 -9.17
CA TYR A 232 -39.09 -8.46 -10.15
C TYR A 232 -40.43 -8.05 -9.51
N GLY A 233 -41.05 -8.96 -8.74
CA GLY A 233 -42.29 -8.69 -8.01
C GLY A 233 -42.15 -7.55 -6.99
N ALA A 234 -41.02 -7.48 -6.27
CA ALA A 234 -40.73 -6.40 -5.33
C ALA A 234 -40.57 -5.02 -6.01
N VAL A 235 -40.08 -4.98 -7.26
CA VAL A 235 -39.96 -3.72 -8.00
C VAL A 235 -41.33 -3.28 -8.55
N GLU A 236 -42.13 -4.22 -9.06
CA GLU A 236 -43.48 -3.91 -9.54
C GLU A 236 -44.44 -3.48 -8.42
N SER A 237 -44.33 -4.07 -7.23
CA SER A 237 -45.16 -3.71 -6.05
C SER A 237 -44.91 -2.28 -5.57
N ASN A 238 -43.70 -1.76 -5.72
CA ASN A 238 -43.32 -0.41 -5.29
C ASN A 238 -43.67 0.70 -6.30
N GLY A 239 -44.32 0.37 -7.43
CA GLY A 239 -45.07 1.33 -8.27
C GLY A 239 -44.25 2.41 -8.98
N HIS A 240 -42.93 2.33 -9.04
CA HIS A 240 -42.09 3.38 -9.64
C HIS A 240 -42.00 3.27 -11.18
N TYR A 241 -43.06 3.66 -11.89
CA TYR A 241 -43.12 3.78 -13.36
C TYR A 241 -42.62 5.15 -13.88
N SER A 242 -41.46 5.62 -13.45
CA SER A 242 -40.78 6.71 -14.16
C SER A 242 -39.72 6.11 -15.07
N TRP A 243 -39.86 6.27 -16.39
CA TRP A 243 -38.84 5.92 -17.38
C TRP A 243 -37.51 6.58 -16.94
N PRO A 244 -36.52 5.80 -16.45
CA PRO A 244 -36.05 4.52 -17.00
C PRO A 244 -36.24 3.25 -16.12
N PHE A 245 -37.15 3.21 -15.14
CA PHE A 245 -37.23 2.14 -14.14
C PHE A 245 -38.26 1.03 -14.45
N SER A 246 -38.17 0.38 -15.62
CA SER A 246 -38.88 -0.91 -15.79
C SER A 246 -38.27 -1.98 -14.87
N GLY A 247 -39.07 -2.94 -14.40
CA GLY A 247 -38.58 -4.03 -13.53
C GLY A 247 -37.37 -4.77 -14.13
N TRP A 248 -37.35 -4.93 -15.46
CA TRP A 248 -36.22 -5.48 -16.20
C TRP A 248 -34.96 -4.60 -16.17
N MET A 249 -35.10 -3.28 -16.34
CA MET A 249 -33.96 -2.37 -16.25
C MET A 249 -33.37 -2.32 -14.84
N TRP A 250 -34.23 -2.41 -13.81
CA TRP A 250 -33.77 -2.50 -12.43
C TRP A 250 -32.95 -3.78 -12.20
N LEU A 251 -33.44 -4.93 -12.66
CA LEU A 251 -32.73 -6.20 -12.57
C LEU A 251 -31.37 -6.16 -13.27
N VAL A 252 -31.33 -5.65 -14.51
CA VAL A 252 -30.08 -5.51 -15.27
C VAL A 252 -29.08 -4.61 -14.52
N SER A 253 -29.55 -3.48 -13.97
CA SER A 253 -28.71 -2.57 -13.18
C SER A 253 -28.19 -3.25 -11.90
N TYR A 254 -29.03 -3.99 -11.19
CA TYR A 254 -28.66 -4.70 -9.98
C TYR A 254 -27.63 -5.79 -10.27
N TYR A 255 -27.93 -6.72 -11.19
CA TYR A 255 -27.01 -7.80 -11.55
C TYR A 255 -25.71 -7.28 -12.16
N GLY A 256 -25.79 -6.27 -13.03
CA GLY A 256 -24.62 -5.60 -13.60
C GLY A 256 -23.72 -5.02 -12.52
N THR A 257 -24.28 -4.38 -11.51
CA THR A 257 -23.51 -3.80 -10.39
C THR A 257 -22.81 -4.86 -9.55
N VAL A 258 -23.52 -5.95 -9.20
CA VAL A 258 -22.94 -7.07 -8.45
C VAL A 258 -21.79 -7.71 -9.24
N LEU A 259 -21.99 -7.98 -10.53
CA LEU A 259 -20.96 -8.54 -11.41
C LEU A 259 -19.76 -7.58 -11.56
N CYS A 260 -20.01 -6.29 -11.77
CA CYS A 260 -18.95 -5.28 -11.83
C CYS A 260 -18.14 -5.23 -10.53
N LEU A 261 -18.77 -5.30 -9.36
CA LEU A 261 -18.06 -5.32 -8.07
C LEU A 261 -17.21 -6.58 -7.88
N LEU A 262 -17.75 -7.74 -8.24
CA LEU A 262 -17.03 -9.01 -8.17
C LEU A 262 -15.84 -9.01 -9.14
N ALA A 263 -16.04 -8.60 -10.39
CA ALA A 263 -15.01 -8.47 -11.41
C ALA A 263 -13.92 -7.48 -10.97
N ALA A 264 -14.31 -6.27 -10.55
CA ALA A 264 -13.40 -5.27 -10.02
C ALA A 264 -12.59 -5.83 -8.84
N SER A 265 -13.21 -6.55 -7.91
CA SER A 265 -12.52 -7.15 -6.76
C SER A 265 -11.53 -8.27 -7.11
N SER A 266 -11.68 -8.88 -8.28
CA SER A 266 -10.79 -9.95 -8.76
C SER A 266 -9.58 -9.38 -9.50
N LEU A 267 -9.78 -8.25 -10.18
CA LEU A 267 -8.76 -7.55 -10.98
C LEU A 267 -7.98 -6.51 -10.16
N ASP A 268 -8.52 -6.06 -9.03
CA ASP A 268 -7.91 -5.02 -8.21
C ASP A 268 -6.59 -5.50 -7.57
N PRO A 269 -5.45 -4.83 -7.88
CA PRO A 269 -4.15 -5.20 -7.35
C PRO A 269 -4.04 -4.98 -5.83
N GLN A 270 -4.86 -4.10 -5.25
CA GLN A 270 -4.83 -3.79 -3.82
C GLN A 270 -5.75 -4.72 -3.02
N ARG A 271 -5.16 -5.68 -2.29
CA ARG A 271 -5.88 -6.67 -1.47
C ARG A 271 -6.89 -6.08 -0.48
N LYS A 272 -6.63 -4.90 0.10
CA LYS A 272 -7.56 -4.25 1.04
C LYS A 272 -8.82 -3.77 0.31
N ARG A 273 -8.65 -3.13 -0.84
CA ARG A 273 -9.76 -2.60 -1.65
C ARG A 273 -10.57 -3.72 -2.29
N ALA A 274 -9.89 -4.73 -2.84
CA ALA A 274 -10.52 -5.96 -3.32
C ALA A 274 -11.45 -6.61 -2.26
N ARG A 275 -11.03 -6.68 -0.99
CA ARG A 275 -11.87 -7.22 0.10
C ARG A 275 -13.09 -6.36 0.38
N LEU A 276 -12.95 -5.04 0.39
CA LEU A 276 -14.07 -4.11 0.58
C LEU A 276 -15.09 -4.24 -0.56
N LEU A 277 -14.64 -4.31 -1.82
CA LEU A 277 -15.52 -4.49 -2.98
C LEU A 277 -16.31 -5.80 -2.92
N ARG A 278 -15.69 -6.91 -2.48
CA ARG A 278 -16.39 -8.19 -2.26
C ARG A 278 -17.42 -8.09 -1.16
N TRP A 279 -17.07 -7.43 -0.04
CA TRP A 279 -18.01 -7.21 1.06
C TRP A 279 -19.27 -6.48 0.60
N TRP A 280 -19.11 -5.41 -0.20
CA TRP A 280 -20.24 -4.69 -0.79
C TRP A 280 -21.05 -5.55 -1.75
N ALA A 281 -20.40 -6.35 -2.61
CA ALA A 281 -21.10 -7.27 -3.50
C ALA A 281 -21.92 -8.30 -2.72
N PHE A 282 -21.36 -8.91 -1.67
CA PHE A 282 -22.07 -9.87 -0.84
C PHE A 282 -23.21 -9.24 -0.03
N ALA A 283 -23.04 -8.00 0.46
CA ALA A 283 -24.10 -7.27 1.15
C ALA A 283 -25.31 -7.03 0.23
N LEU A 284 -25.06 -6.66 -1.05
CA LEU A 284 -26.11 -6.51 -2.06
C LEU A 284 -26.79 -7.84 -2.41
N VAL A 285 -26.02 -8.93 -2.51
CA VAL A 285 -26.57 -10.27 -2.74
C VAL A 285 -27.44 -10.72 -1.57
N TRP A 286 -26.99 -10.50 -0.33
CA TRP A 286 -27.76 -10.84 0.88
C TRP A 286 -29.05 -10.02 1.01
N SER A 287 -28.96 -8.73 0.70
CA SER A 287 -30.12 -7.83 0.73
C SER A 287 -31.14 -8.19 -0.36
N GLY A 288 -30.66 -8.49 -1.57
CA GLY A 288 -31.50 -9.00 -2.65
C GLY A 288 -32.11 -10.37 -2.34
N TRP A 289 -31.36 -11.23 -1.62
CA TRP A 289 -31.87 -12.51 -1.16
C TRP A 289 -33.03 -12.35 -0.18
N TYR A 290 -32.87 -11.49 0.82
CA TYR A 290 -33.91 -11.20 1.81
C TYR A 290 -35.21 -10.69 1.16
N VAL A 291 -35.12 -9.72 0.24
CA VAL A 291 -36.29 -9.14 -0.43
C VAL A 291 -36.89 -10.10 -1.44
N GLY A 292 -36.08 -10.75 -2.28
CA GLY A 292 -36.55 -11.67 -3.31
C GLY A 292 -37.25 -12.89 -2.73
N MET A 293 -36.71 -13.46 -1.65
CA MET A 293 -37.33 -14.62 -0.99
C MET A 293 -38.62 -14.25 -0.26
N ALA A 294 -38.71 -13.06 0.36
CA ALA A 294 -39.94 -12.60 1.01
C ALA A 294 -41.14 -12.60 0.05
N HIS A 295 -40.90 -12.16 -1.20
CA HIS A 295 -41.92 -12.15 -2.25
C HIS A 295 -42.21 -13.54 -2.85
N GLN A 296 -41.22 -14.44 -2.90
CA GLN A 296 -41.40 -15.78 -3.50
C GLN A 296 -42.04 -16.80 -2.57
N THR A 297 -41.63 -16.86 -1.31
CA THR A 297 -42.01 -17.97 -0.41
C THR A 297 -43.11 -17.62 0.57
N SER A 298 -43.54 -16.36 0.63
CA SER A 298 -44.52 -15.83 1.61
C SER A 298 -44.23 -16.22 3.07
N ALA A 299 -43.02 -16.72 3.35
CA ALA A 299 -42.63 -17.27 4.65
C ALA A 299 -42.37 -16.17 5.67
N TRP A 300 -42.06 -14.96 5.18
CA TRP A 300 -41.97 -13.74 5.94
C TRP A 300 -42.33 -12.55 5.03
N THR A 301 -42.72 -11.44 5.64
CA THR A 301 -42.87 -10.17 4.95
C THR A 301 -41.57 -9.38 5.07
N ALA A 302 -41.10 -8.81 3.96
CA ALA A 302 -39.97 -7.89 4.01
C ALA A 302 -40.40 -6.62 4.76
N GLN A 303 -39.52 -6.08 5.58
CA GLN A 303 -39.77 -4.81 6.26
C GLN A 303 -40.02 -3.71 5.19
N PRO A 304 -41.19 -3.06 5.13
CA PRO A 304 -41.56 -2.19 4.01
C PRO A 304 -40.59 -1.03 3.77
N VAL A 305 -40.06 -0.47 4.86
CA VAL A 305 -39.06 0.60 4.81
C VAL A 305 -37.76 0.10 4.18
N PHE A 306 -37.32 -1.11 4.51
CA PHE A 306 -36.09 -1.69 3.96
C PHE A 306 -36.26 -2.04 2.48
N GLU A 307 -37.39 -2.65 2.12
CA GLU A 307 -37.73 -2.97 0.74
C GLU A 307 -37.75 -1.71 -0.14
N TRP A 308 -38.44 -0.65 0.32
CA TRP A 308 -38.47 0.62 -0.38
C TRP A 308 -37.08 1.25 -0.53
N ILE A 309 -36.29 1.31 0.55
CA ILE A 309 -34.92 1.82 0.50
C ILE A 309 -34.08 1.00 -0.49
N PHE A 310 -34.15 -0.33 -0.44
CA PHE A 310 -33.37 -1.20 -1.30
C PHE A 310 -33.76 -1.02 -2.77
N VAL A 311 -35.05 -1.05 -3.11
CA VAL A 311 -35.53 -0.91 -4.49
C VAL A 311 -35.20 0.48 -5.04
N VAL A 312 -35.42 1.55 -4.28
CA VAL A 312 -35.23 2.93 -4.76
C VAL A 312 -33.76 3.34 -4.78
N GLN A 313 -32.98 2.98 -3.75
CA GLN A 313 -31.59 3.45 -3.63
C GLN A 313 -30.59 2.60 -4.42
N THR A 314 -30.88 1.33 -4.70
CA THR A 314 -29.93 0.44 -5.38
C THR A 314 -29.48 0.95 -6.75
N PRO A 315 -30.37 1.42 -7.66
CA PRO A 315 -29.94 1.99 -8.94
C PRO A 315 -29.10 3.27 -8.79
N VAL A 316 -29.42 4.09 -7.79
CA VAL A 316 -28.68 5.32 -7.48
C VAL A 316 -27.27 4.97 -7.01
N LEU A 317 -27.16 4.08 -6.01
CA LEU A 317 -25.90 3.59 -5.49
C LEU A 317 -25.06 2.91 -6.58
N ALA A 318 -25.68 2.09 -7.43
CA ALA A 318 -25.05 1.47 -8.58
C ALA A 318 -24.39 2.49 -9.52
N LYS A 319 -25.12 3.53 -9.92
CA LYS A 319 -24.61 4.57 -10.82
C LYS A 319 -23.44 5.34 -10.19
N PHE A 320 -23.57 5.76 -8.94
CA PHE A 320 -22.50 6.45 -8.22
C PHE A 320 -21.26 5.57 -8.09
N LEU A 321 -21.44 4.28 -7.76
CA LEU A 321 -20.36 3.34 -7.57
C LEU A 321 -19.60 3.04 -8.87
N LEU A 322 -20.31 2.85 -9.98
CA LEU A 322 -19.71 2.65 -11.30
C LEU A 322 -18.91 3.89 -11.75
N CYS A 323 -19.47 5.08 -11.59
CA CYS A 323 -18.77 6.33 -11.93
C CYS A 323 -17.54 6.55 -11.04
N PHE A 324 -17.68 6.33 -9.73
CA PHE A 324 -16.60 6.50 -8.75
C PHE A 324 -15.46 5.51 -9.00
N LEU A 325 -15.78 4.22 -9.18
CA LEU A 325 -14.77 3.19 -9.47
C LEU A 325 -14.11 3.45 -10.82
N GLY A 326 -14.89 3.71 -11.86
CA GLY A 326 -14.36 4.00 -13.20
C GLY A 326 -13.42 5.20 -13.19
N GLY A 327 -13.85 6.33 -12.63
CA GLY A 327 -13.03 7.53 -12.50
C GLY A 327 -11.76 7.30 -11.68
N ARG A 328 -11.85 6.53 -10.59
CA ARG A 328 -10.69 6.20 -9.76
C ARG A 328 -9.70 5.28 -10.48
N TYR A 329 -10.16 4.23 -11.15
CA TYR A 329 -9.29 3.33 -11.94
C TYR A 329 -8.55 4.09 -13.03
N VAL A 330 -9.29 4.94 -13.75
CA VAL A 330 -8.75 5.81 -14.80
C VAL A 330 -7.71 6.78 -14.22
N TYR A 331 -8.00 7.41 -13.08
CA TYR A 331 -7.05 8.30 -12.40
C TYR A 331 -5.78 7.58 -11.92
N GLU A 332 -5.91 6.39 -11.33
CA GLU A 332 -4.77 5.57 -10.87
C GLU A 332 -3.88 5.16 -12.05
N GLU A 333 -4.47 4.73 -13.17
CA GLU A 333 -3.72 4.35 -14.37
C GLU A 333 -3.10 5.56 -15.07
N MET A 334 -3.80 6.70 -15.16
CA MET A 334 -3.20 7.95 -15.65
C MET A 334 -2.00 8.36 -14.80
N SER A 335 -2.13 8.31 -13.48
CA SER A 335 -1.04 8.62 -12.55
C SER A 335 0.14 7.67 -12.71
N ARG A 336 -0.11 6.37 -12.91
CA ARG A 336 0.92 5.37 -13.18
C ARG A 336 1.65 5.67 -14.49
N ARG A 337 0.92 5.94 -15.58
CA ARG A 337 1.52 6.26 -16.89
C ARG A 337 2.33 7.55 -16.86
N ARG A 338 1.85 8.58 -16.16
CA ARG A 338 2.59 9.83 -15.95
C ARG A 338 3.93 9.56 -15.25
N ARG A 339 3.92 8.79 -14.16
CA ARG A 339 5.14 8.39 -13.44
C ARG A 339 6.08 7.55 -14.29
N LEU A 340 5.56 6.61 -15.08
CA LEU A 340 6.38 5.80 -16.00
C LEU A 340 7.09 6.68 -17.03
N LYS A 341 6.37 7.62 -17.66
CA LYS A 341 6.97 8.55 -18.63
C LYS A 341 8.02 9.47 -18.00
N ALA A 342 7.79 9.95 -16.78
CA ALA A 342 8.76 10.77 -16.05
C ALA A 342 9.99 9.96 -15.63
N ALA A 343 9.79 8.71 -15.23
CA ALA A 343 10.86 7.82 -14.82
C ALA A 343 11.70 7.30 -15.99
N TYR A 344 11.10 7.08 -17.16
CA TYR A 344 11.71 6.46 -18.34
C TYR A 344 11.45 7.31 -19.59
N PRO A 345 12.14 8.46 -19.75
CA PRO A 345 11.91 9.36 -20.88
C PRO A 345 12.27 8.73 -22.23
N ASP A 346 13.29 7.86 -22.26
CA ASP A 346 13.79 7.19 -23.47
C ASP A 346 13.09 5.85 -23.78
N GLY A 347 12.06 5.48 -23.01
CA GLY A 347 11.34 4.22 -23.15
C GLY A 347 11.59 3.23 -22.01
N LEU A 348 10.72 2.22 -21.90
CA LEU A 348 10.83 1.18 -20.86
C LEU A 348 12.05 0.29 -21.16
N PRO A 349 12.86 -0.07 -20.15
CA PRO A 349 13.93 -1.03 -20.33
C PRO A 349 13.37 -2.38 -20.78
N GLU A 350 14.10 -3.09 -21.65
CA GLU A 350 13.68 -4.40 -22.14
C GLU A 350 13.43 -5.36 -20.95
N GLY A 351 12.22 -5.90 -20.86
CA GLY A 351 11.81 -6.82 -19.78
C GLY A 351 11.16 -6.20 -18.54
N ALA A 352 10.74 -4.93 -18.61
CA ALA A 352 10.04 -4.22 -17.52
C ALA A 352 8.60 -4.70 -17.23
#